data_AF-A0A1B2YYL8-F1
#
_entry.id   AF-A0A1B2YYL8-F1
#
_cell.length_a   1.000
_cell.length_b   1.000
_cell.length_c   1.000
_cell.angle_alpha   90.00
_cell.angle_beta   90.00
_cell.angle_gamma   90.00
#
_symmetry.space_group_name_H-M   'P 1'
#
loop_
_entity.id
_entity.type
_entity.pdbx_description
1 polymer ?
#
loop_
_entity_poly.entity_id
_entity_poly.type
_entity_poly.pdbx_seq_one_letter_code
_entity_poly.pdbx_strand_id
1 'polypeptide(L)'
;MHTGSLRTHYNSIPFKDFHFDQEHRISVRDRLGCAVEDMTINIIDYPKYFTPNGDGYHDSWNISSLRLETTAKIYIFGRYGKLLKELRPTGDGWDGTFNGSPMPSDDYWFLVEFFGNDSDELNRFKSHFTLKR
;
A
#
# COMPACT_ATOMS: atom_id res chain seq x y z
N MET A 1 -24.54 41.92 4.20
CA MET A 1 -23.43 40.95 4.08
C MET A 1 -23.76 39.81 5.04
N HIS A 2 -24.21 38.66 4.53
CA HIS A 2 -24.60 37.52 5.36
C HIS A 2 -23.59 36.39 5.15
N THR A 3 -22.88 36.05 6.21
CA THR A 3 -21.96 34.93 6.31
C THR A 3 -22.77 33.63 6.34
N GLY A 4 -22.73 32.87 5.25
CA GLY A 4 -23.33 31.54 5.16
C GLY A 4 -22.34 30.47 5.60
N SER A 5 -22.56 29.87 6.77
CA SER A 5 -21.85 28.69 7.26
C SER A 5 -22.13 27.49 6.35
N LEU A 6 -21.09 26.96 5.71
CA LEU A 6 -21.16 25.68 4.99
C LEU A 6 -21.16 24.54 6.02
N ARG A 7 -22.34 24.05 6.38
CA ARG A 7 -22.49 22.76 7.07
C ARG A 7 -22.49 21.64 6.03
N THR A 8 -21.36 20.96 5.89
CA THR A 8 -21.24 19.72 5.12
C THR A 8 -21.87 18.57 5.93
N HIS A 9 -23.14 18.28 5.65
CA HIS A 9 -23.72 16.98 6.00
C HIS A 9 -23.34 15.98 4.90
N TYR A 10 -22.37 15.12 5.18
CA TYR A 10 -22.05 13.94 4.36
C TYR A 10 -22.83 12.75 4.93
N ASN A 11 -23.92 12.37 4.26
CA ASN A 11 -24.53 11.05 4.46
C ASN A 11 -23.95 10.11 3.41
N SER A 12 -22.67 9.73 3.57
CA SER A 12 -22.11 8.60 2.83
C SER A 12 -22.35 7.34 3.63
N ILE A 13 -22.91 6.31 2.98
CA ILE A 13 -22.82 4.94 3.49
C ILE A 13 -21.32 4.65 3.56
N PRO A 14 -20.78 4.11 4.68
CA PRO A 14 -19.38 3.73 4.73
C PRO A 14 -19.11 2.76 3.58
N PHE A 15 -18.14 3.09 2.73
CA PHE A 15 -17.67 2.18 1.69
C PHE A 15 -17.16 0.92 2.39
N LYS A 16 -17.76 -0.22 2.06
CA LYS A 16 -17.38 -1.55 2.56
C LYS A 16 -17.00 -2.41 1.36
N ASP A 17 -16.16 -3.41 1.61
CA ASP A 17 -15.81 -4.46 0.65
C ASP A 17 -15.05 -3.97 -0.59
N PHE A 18 -13.89 -3.32 -0.35
CA PHE A 18 -12.94 -3.03 -1.41
C PHE A 18 -12.10 -4.26 -1.75
N HIS A 19 -12.16 -4.68 -3.02
CA HIS A 19 -11.32 -5.73 -3.57
C HIS A 19 -9.99 -5.13 -4.06
N PHE A 20 -8.87 -5.55 -3.46
CA PHE A 20 -7.54 -4.97 -3.72
C PHE A 20 -6.97 -5.30 -5.10
N ASP A 21 -7.54 -6.28 -5.79
CA ASP A 21 -7.20 -6.71 -7.15
C ASP A 21 -8.03 -6.01 -8.23
N GLN A 22 -8.87 -5.04 -7.86
CA GLN A 22 -9.76 -4.32 -8.76
C GLN A 22 -9.52 -2.81 -8.70
N GLU A 23 -9.64 -2.16 -9.85
CA GLU A 23 -9.61 -0.70 -9.96
C GLU A 23 -10.93 -0.11 -9.43
N HIS A 24 -10.84 0.86 -8.52
CA HIS A 24 -12.03 1.50 -7.94
C HIS A 24 -12.18 2.92 -8.48
N ARG A 25 -13.37 3.23 -9.00
CA ARG A 25 -13.73 4.57 -9.45
C ARG A 25 -14.63 5.25 -8.43
N ILE A 26 -14.14 6.35 -7.87
CA ILE A 26 -14.92 7.23 -6.98
C ILE A 26 -15.47 8.38 -7.82
N SER A 27 -16.78 8.61 -7.72
CA SER A 27 -17.45 9.72 -8.40
C SER A 27 -17.99 10.72 -7.38
N VAL A 28 -17.65 11.99 -7.53
CA VAL A 28 -18.24 13.09 -6.77
C VAL A 28 -19.26 13.79 -7.66
N ARG A 29 -20.49 13.96 -7.14
CA ARG A 29 -21.57 14.66 -7.84
C ARG A 29 -22.02 15.86 -7.02
N ASP A 30 -22.15 17.02 -7.67
CA ASP A 30 -22.73 18.21 -7.04
C ASP A 30 -24.21 17.97 -6.66
N ARG A 31 -24.71 18.69 -5.66
CA ARG A 31 -26.11 18.62 -5.19
C ARG A 31 -27.12 18.90 -6.29
N LEU A 32 -26.77 19.75 -7.27
CA LEU A 32 -27.63 20.07 -8.40
C LEU A 32 -27.50 19.06 -9.55
N GLY A 33 -26.59 18.08 -9.45
CA GLY A 33 -26.44 16.99 -10.42
C GLY A 33 -25.72 17.36 -11.72
N CYS A 34 -25.25 18.60 -11.86
CA CYS A 34 -24.70 19.11 -13.13
C CYS A 34 -23.27 18.66 -13.43
N ALA A 35 -22.47 18.37 -12.40
CA ALA A 35 -21.08 17.94 -12.56
C ALA A 35 -20.86 16.59 -11.88
N VAL A 36 -20.19 15.69 -12.59
CA VAL A 36 -19.66 14.43 -12.06
C VAL A 36 -18.16 14.46 -12.34
N GLU A 37 -17.37 14.35 -11.29
CA GLU A 37 -15.92 14.20 -11.37
C GLU A 37 -15.55 12.80 -10.90
N ASP A 38 -14.77 12.08 -11.71
CA ASP A 38 -14.36 10.71 -11.46
C ASP A 38 -12.87 10.67 -11.09
N MET A 39 -12.53 9.85 -10.09
CA MET A 39 -11.16 9.55 -9.69
C MET A 39 -10.98 8.05 -9.56
N THR A 40 -9.95 7.51 -10.21
CA THR A 40 -9.48 6.15 -9.98
C THR A 40 -8.60 6.12 -8.72
N ILE A 41 -8.83 5.14 -7.84
CA ILE A 41 -7.93 4.84 -6.73
C ILE A 41 -7.39 3.41 -6.82
N ASN A 42 -6.11 3.25 -6.46
CA ASN A 42 -5.46 1.96 -6.29
C ASN A 42 -5.32 1.65 -4.80
N ILE A 43 -5.71 0.45 -4.40
CA ILE A 43 -5.69 0.04 -2.98
C ILE A 43 -4.63 -1.04 -2.81
N ILE A 44 -3.61 -0.72 -2.00
CA ILE A 44 -2.49 -1.62 -1.73
C ILE A 44 -2.65 -2.17 -0.32
N ASP A 45 -2.93 -3.47 -0.21
CA ASP A 45 -3.00 -4.18 1.06
C ASP A 45 -1.69 -4.89 1.36
N TYR A 46 -1.19 -4.74 2.58
CA TYR A 46 0.11 -5.24 2.99
C TYR A 46 0.12 -5.67 4.46
N PRO A 47 0.91 -6.70 4.84
CA PRO A 47 1.05 -7.09 6.23
C PRO A 47 1.66 -5.97 7.07
N LYS A 48 1.06 -5.67 8.22
CA LYS A 48 1.59 -4.65 9.14
C LYS A 48 2.77 -5.15 9.96
N TYR A 49 2.96 -6.46 10.05
CA TYR A 49 4.07 -7.09 10.76
C TYR A 49 4.34 -8.49 10.22
N PHE A 50 5.51 -9.03 10.60
CA PHE A 50 5.88 -10.42 10.39
C PHE A 50 6.82 -10.89 11.51
N THR A 51 6.92 -12.21 11.70
CA THR A 51 7.62 -12.87 12.81
C THR A 51 8.55 -13.97 12.27
N PRO A 52 9.77 -13.63 11.83
CA PRO A 52 10.71 -14.61 11.29
C PRO A 52 11.32 -15.48 12.40
N ASN A 53 10.53 -16.39 12.95
CA ASN A 53 10.88 -17.29 14.05
C ASN A 53 10.95 -18.77 13.62
N GLY A 54 10.59 -19.07 12.37
CA GLY A 54 10.66 -20.40 11.76
C GLY A 54 9.52 -21.33 12.16
N ASP A 55 8.39 -20.80 12.64
CA ASP A 55 7.20 -21.60 12.96
C ASP A 55 6.27 -21.84 11.75
N GLY A 56 6.58 -21.24 10.60
CA GLY A 56 5.80 -21.32 9.37
C GLY A 56 4.73 -20.23 9.23
N TYR A 57 4.53 -19.38 10.24
CA TYR A 57 3.49 -18.35 10.28
C TYR A 57 4.09 -16.95 10.26
N HIS A 58 3.78 -16.19 9.20
CA HIS A 58 4.31 -14.84 8.98
C HIS A 58 5.86 -14.78 9.04
N ASP A 59 6.55 -15.81 8.57
CA ASP A 59 8.02 -15.86 8.57
C ASP A 59 8.67 -14.93 7.55
N SER A 60 7.92 -14.54 6.50
CA SER A 60 8.36 -13.59 5.50
C SER A 60 7.37 -12.45 5.32
N TRP A 61 7.89 -11.32 4.84
CA TRP A 61 7.11 -10.14 4.52
C TRP A 61 7.11 -9.86 3.02
N ASN A 62 5.92 -9.77 2.41
CA ASN A 62 5.72 -9.32 1.03
C ASN A 62 4.32 -8.68 0.86
N ILE A 63 4.09 -8.01 -0.27
CA ILE A 63 2.81 -7.37 -0.61
C ILE A 63 2.05 -8.26 -1.60
N SER A 64 1.22 -9.16 -1.09
CA SER A 64 0.49 -10.14 -1.91
C SER A 64 -0.58 -9.52 -2.81
N SER A 65 -1.14 -8.36 -2.46
CA SER A 65 -2.13 -7.67 -3.29
C SER A 65 -1.55 -7.23 -4.65
N LEU A 66 -0.23 -7.11 -4.76
CA LEU A 66 0.48 -6.72 -5.99
C LEU A 66 1.00 -7.92 -6.78
N ARG A 67 0.59 -9.15 -6.47
CA ARG A 67 1.16 -10.36 -7.09
C ARG A 67 0.94 -10.46 -8.60
N LEU A 68 -0.09 -9.81 -9.12
CA LEU A 68 -0.38 -9.73 -10.57
C LEU A 68 0.33 -8.54 -11.24
N GLU A 69 0.84 -7.58 -10.46
CA GLU A 69 1.56 -6.41 -10.96
C GLU A 69 3.00 -6.77 -11.33
N THR A 70 3.17 -7.32 -12.54
CA THR A 70 4.48 -7.83 -12.99
C THR A 70 5.58 -6.78 -13.09
N THR A 71 5.21 -5.50 -13.19
CA THR A 71 6.14 -4.37 -13.24
C THR A 71 6.56 -3.89 -11.85
N ALA A 72 5.85 -4.32 -10.80
CA ALA A 72 6.03 -3.80 -9.46
C ALA A 72 7.36 -4.23 -8.82
N LYS A 73 8.02 -3.27 -8.20
CA LYS A 73 9.23 -3.45 -7.38
C LYS A 73 8.97 -2.93 -5.98
N ILE A 74 9.45 -3.66 -4.98
CA ILE A 74 9.34 -3.29 -3.58
C ILE A 74 10.75 -3.12 -3.01
N TYR A 75 11.01 -1.98 -2.40
CA TYR A 75 12.26 -1.64 -1.75
C TYR A 75 12.03 -1.55 -0.25
N ILE A 76 12.84 -2.23 0.56
CA ILE A 76 12.76 -2.23 2.03
C ILE A 76 13.95 -1.50 2.61
N PHE A 77 13.69 -0.61 3.55
CA PHE A 77 14.66 0.26 4.19
C PHE A 77 14.63 0.10 5.72
N GLY A 78 15.82 0.18 6.33
CA GLY A 78 15.93 0.30 7.79
C GLY A 78 15.66 1.71 8.29
N ARG A 79 15.64 1.90 9.61
CA ARG A 79 15.41 3.18 10.30
C ARG A 79 16.24 4.37 9.82
N TYR A 80 17.46 4.12 9.34
CA TYR A 80 18.36 5.16 8.84
C TYR A 80 18.29 5.36 7.32
N GLY A 81 17.26 4.82 6.65
CA GLY A 81 17.06 4.95 5.20
C GLY A 81 17.98 4.07 4.35
N LYS A 82 18.77 3.18 4.96
CA LYS A 82 19.59 2.20 4.23
C LYS A 82 18.70 1.19 3.52
N LEU A 83 18.89 1.02 2.21
CA LEU A 83 18.25 -0.05 1.45
C LEU A 83 18.77 -1.41 1.95
N LEU A 84 17.85 -2.27 2.37
CA LEU A 84 18.13 -3.61 2.88
C LEU A 84 17.79 -4.68 1.86
N LYS A 85 16.68 -4.52 1.13
CA LYS A 85 16.19 -5.53 0.20
C LYS A 85 15.44 -4.90 -0.97
N GLU A 86 15.60 -5.49 -2.15
CA GLU A 86 14.70 -5.33 -3.28
C GLU A 86 13.94 -6.65 -3.47
N LEU A 87 12.63 -6.56 -3.64
CA LEU A 87 11.72 -7.70 -3.80
C LEU A 87 10.85 -7.51 -5.05
N ARG A 88 10.35 -8.64 -5.54
CA ARG A 88 9.19 -8.68 -6.42
C ARG A 88 7.97 -9.23 -5.65
N PRO A 89 6.76 -8.72 -5.90
CA PRO A 89 5.53 -9.27 -5.28
C PRO A 89 5.30 -10.75 -5.58
N THR A 90 5.86 -11.26 -6.68
CA THR A 90 5.73 -12.66 -7.09
C THR A 90 6.62 -13.63 -6.29
N GLY A 91 7.61 -13.13 -5.54
CA GLY A 91 8.55 -13.95 -4.77
C GLY A 91 8.13 -14.19 -3.32
N ASP A 92 8.95 -14.92 -2.57
CA ASP A 92 8.67 -15.33 -1.18
C ASP A 92 8.73 -14.18 -0.17
N GLY A 93 9.30 -13.04 -0.54
CA GLY A 93 9.41 -11.85 0.30
C GLY A 93 10.73 -11.75 1.06
N TRP A 94 10.70 -11.02 2.18
CA TRP A 94 11.84 -10.79 3.04
C TRP A 94 11.70 -11.52 4.38
N ASP A 95 12.71 -12.31 4.74
CA ASP A 95 12.81 -13.10 5.97
C ASP A 95 13.40 -12.32 7.15
N GLY A 96 13.59 -11.00 7.01
CA GLY A 96 14.19 -10.19 8.05
C GLY A 96 15.70 -10.34 8.18
N THR A 97 16.40 -10.82 7.15
CA THR A 97 17.87 -10.90 7.14
C THR A 97 18.51 -9.86 6.20
N PHE A 98 19.67 -9.33 6.59
CA PHE A 98 20.49 -8.47 5.74
C PHE A 98 21.95 -8.94 5.80
N ASN A 99 22.54 -9.23 4.64
CA ASN A 99 23.89 -9.81 4.53
C ASN A 99 24.10 -11.05 5.42
N GLY A 100 23.09 -11.93 5.47
CA GLY A 100 23.11 -13.16 6.28
C GLY A 100 22.93 -12.94 7.78
N SER A 101 22.81 -11.69 8.24
CA SER A 101 22.58 -11.36 9.64
C SER A 101 21.10 -11.06 9.91
N PRO A 102 20.52 -11.59 11.00
CA PRO A 102 19.17 -11.24 11.43
C PRO A 102 19.04 -9.75 11.76
N MET A 103 18.03 -9.10 11.20
CA MET A 103 17.72 -7.70 11.52
C MET A 103 16.92 -7.58 12.83
N PRO A 104 17.11 -6.51 13.61
CA PRO A 104 16.47 -6.31 14.89
C PRO A 104 14.95 -6.17 14.78
N SER A 105 14.24 -6.46 15.87
CA SER A 105 12.82 -6.11 16.02
C SER A 105 12.67 -4.60 16.03
N ASP A 106 12.13 -4.04 14.96
CA ASP A 106 12.01 -2.61 14.71
C ASP A 106 10.93 -2.39 13.63
N ASP A 107 10.57 -1.14 13.41
CA ASP A 107 9.86 -0.71 12.22
C ASP A 107 10.81 -0.56 11.03
N TYR A 108 10.30 -0.96 9.87
CA TYR A 108 10.98 -0.90 8.57
C TYR A 108 10.07 -0.19 7.59
N TRP A 109 10.66 0.57 6.67
CA TRP A 109 9.94 1.32 5.66
C TRP A 109 10.02 0.62 4.31
N PHE A 110 9.01 0.81 3.48
CA PHE A 110 9.06 0.34 2.11
C PHE A 110 8.59 1.39 1.11
N LEU A 111 9.09 1.24 -0.13
CA LEU A 111 8.63 1.94 -1.32
C LEU A 111 8.22 0.88 -2.35
N VAL A 112 7.02 1.02 -2.89
CA VAL A 112 6.56 0.29 -4.07
C VAL A 112 6.66 1.22 -5.26
N GLU A 113 7.23 0.74 -6.36
CA GLU A 113 7.21 1.38 -7.66
C GLU A 113 6.54 0.45 -8.67
N PHE A 114 5.53 0.93 -9.41
CA PHE A 114 4.81 0.14 -10.42
C PHE A 114 4.22 1.04 -11.52
N PHE A 115 3.99 0.48 -12.70
CA PHE A 115 3.28 1.17 -13.79
C PHE A 115 1.81 0.78 -13.76
N GLY A 116 0.92 1.76 -13.91
CA GLY A 116 -0.52 1.50 -14.01
C GLY A 116 -0.87 0.87 -15.37
N ASN A 117 -2.07 0.27 -15.46
CA ASN A 117 -2.49 -0.46 -16.67
C ASN A 117 -2.54 0.41 -17.94
N ASP A 118 -2.79 1.71 -17.80
CA ASP A 118 -3.01 2.63 -18.93
C ASP A 118 -2.09 3.86 -18.91
N SER A 119 -1.03 3.86 -18.08
CA SER A 119 -0.08 4.98 -18.03
C SER A 119 1.38 4.53 -17.99
N ASP A 120 2.21 5.19 -18.81
CA ASP A 120 3.67 5.16 -18.68
C ASP A 120 4.16 5.93 -17.43
N GLU A 121 3.24 6.33 -16.56
CA GLU A 121 3.54 7.03 -15.32
C GLU A 121 3.93 6.02 -14.22
N LEU A 122 5.08 6.29 -13.61
CA LEU A 122 5.57 5.50 -12.49
C LEU A 122 4.82 5.88 -11.21
N ASN A 123 3.98 4.98 -10.72
CA ASN A 123 3.31 5.11 -9.43
C ASN A 123 4.26 4.76 -8.29
N ARG A 124 4.16 5.51 -7.19
CA ARG A 124 4.98 5.32 -5.98
C ARG A 124 4.12 5.28 -4.74
N PHE A 125 4.25 4.22 -3.95
CA PHE A 125 3.57 4.08 -2.66
C PHE A 125 4.59 3.81 -1.55
N LYS A 126 4.44 4.50 -0.41
CA LYS A 126 5.35 4.36 0.74
C LYS A 126 4.57 4.10 2.00
N SER A 127 5.06 3.15 2.81
CA SER A 127 4.55 2.92 4.16
C SER A 127 5.61 2.19 5.01
N HIS A 128 5.21 1.61 6.13
CA HIS A 128 6.07 0.85 7.03
C HIS A 128 5.38 -0.42 7.56
N PHE A 129 6.17 -1.33 8.12
CA PHE A 129 5.74 -2.53 8.82
C PHE A 129 6.71 -2.85 9.96
N THR A 130 6.29 -3.70 10.88
CA THR A 130 7.08 -4.08 12.06
C THR A 130 7.66 -5.50 11.92
N LEU A 131 8.96 -5.67 12.13
CA LEU A 131 9.56 -6.98 12.39
C LEU A 131 9.44 -7.30 13.88
N LYS A 132 8.89 -8.46 14.23
CA LYS A 132 8.77 -8.92 15.62
C LYS A 132 9.54 -10.22 15.84
N ARG A 133 10.12 -10.39 17.03
CA ARG A 133 10.80 -11.60 17.51
C ARG A 133 10.44 -11.81 18.97
#